data_AF-A0A6G1ES22-F1
#
_entry.id   AF-A0A6G1ES22-F1
#
_cell.length_a   1.000
_cell.length_b   1.000
_cell.length_c   1.000
_cell.angle_alpha   90.00
_cell.angle_beta   90.00
_cell.angle_gamma   90.00
#
_symmetry.space_group_name_H-M   'P 1'
#
loop_
_entity.id
_entity.type
_entity.pdbx_description
1 polymer ?
#
loop_
_entity_poly.entity_id
_entity_poly.type
_entity_poly.pdbx_seq_one_letter_code
_entity_poly.pdbx_strand_id
1 'polypeptide(L)'
;MLLEIYGDLVGGVENLRGLPLGEPFRNYATVALSRYDPATATVDDEAALRRALATLTVLIGEGQRLRPILETILTGPEARVAAEHLPYIEHWDAMWHELTRWRRSGGEWGGPFTDELREKAKIGSAEEALAVIGCSGSCCCAVAPCLTWAVLRDILMTSS
;
A
#
# COMPACT_ATOMS: atom_id res chain seq x y z
N MET A 1 -5.99 8.60 -3.65
CA MET A 1 -6.57 7.49 -4.45
C MET A 1 -6.54 6.14 -3.72
N LEU A 2 -5.45 5.72 -3.07
CA LEU A 2 -5.49 4.49 -2.22
C LEU A 2 -6.10 4.72 -0.84
N LEU A 3 -6.02 5.93 -0.30
CA LEU A 3 -6.78 6.29 0.90
C LEU A 3 -8.28 6.02 0.73
N GLU A 4 -8.82 6.36 -0.45
CA GLU A 4 -10.23 6.11 -0.82
C GLU A 4 -10.50 4.61 -0.94
N ILE A 5 -9.61 3.83 -1.55
CA ILE A 5 -9.77 2.37 -1.64
C ILE A 5 -9.81 1.72 -0.26
N TYR A 6 -8.96 2.15 0.68
CA TYR A 6 -8.99 1.60 2.04
C TYR A 6 -10.22 2.06 2.81
N GLY A 7 -10.73 3.26 2.52
CA GLY A 7 -12.05 3.72 2.98
C GLY A 7 -13.15 2.74 2.58
N ASP A 8 -13.23 2.39 1.30
CA ASP A 8 -14.27 1.51 0.76
C ASP A 8 -14.10 0.05 1.20
N LEU A 9 -12.86 -0.43 1.32
CA LEU A 9 -12.59 -1.83 1.64
C LEU A 9 -12.69 -2.12 3.14
N VAL A 10 -12.08 -1.27 3.97
CA VAL A 10 -11.91 -1.56 5.41
C VAL A 10 -12.27 -0.37 6.29
N GLY A 11 -12.87 0.70 5.77
CA GLY A 11 -13.26 1.87 6.56
C GLY A 11 -12.09 2.82 6.89
N GLY A 12 -10.97 2.71 6.16
CA GLY A 12 -9.83 3.62 6.25
C GLY A 12 -8.50 2.94 6.57
N VAL A 13 -7.42 3.71 6.45
CA VAL A 13 -6.04 3.22 6.62
C VAL A 13 -5.75 2.69 8.03
N GLU A 14 -6.37 3.28 9.06
CA GLU A 14 -6.21 2.82 10.45
C GLU A 14 -6.57 1.33 10.64
N ASN A 15 -7.55 0.84 9.86
CA ASN A 15 -8.02 -0.54 9.98
C ASN A 15 -7.07 -1.56 9.32
N LEU A 16 -6.03 -1.12 8.60
CA LEU A 16 -5.00 -2.01 8.06
C LEU A 16 -4.19 -2.72 9.14
N ARG A 17 -4.09 -2.14 10.34
CA ARG A 17 -3.41 -2.75 11.50
C ARG A 17 -4.10 -4.04 11.96
N GLY A 18 -5.41 -4.15 11.70
CA GLY A 18 -6.21 -5.33 12.02
C GLY A 18 -6.05 -6.47 11.01
N LEU A 19 -5.50 -6.20 9.82
CA LEU A 19 -5.38 -7.19 8.76
C LEU A 19 -4.20 -8.14 9.03
N PRO A 20 -4.42 -9.45 9.01
CA PRO A 20 -3.31 -10.40 9.01
C PRO A 20 -2.66 -10.44 7.62
N LEU A 21 -1.34 -10.25 7.59
CA LEU A 21 -0.53 -10.26 6.36
C LEU A 21 0.26 -11.57 6.19
N GLY A 22 0.56 -12.25 7.29
CA GLY A 22 1.34 -13.49 7.29
C GLY A 22 0.58 -14.71 6.75
N GLU A 23 1.31 -15.80 6.52
CA GLU A 23 0.68 -17.10 6.27
C GLU A 23 -0.04 -17.61 7.52
N PRO A 24 -1.20 -18.28 7.42
CA PRO A 24 -1.87 -18.76 6.20
C PRO A 24 -2.80 -17.72 5.53
N PHE A 25 -2.87 -16.49 6.06
CA PHE A 25 -3.90 -15.52 5.67
C PHE A 25 -3.72 -14.98 4.25
N ARG A 26 -2.50 -14.93 3.74
CA ARG A 26 -2.25 -14.64 2.31
C ARG A 26 -2.94 -15.66 1.39
N ASN A 27 -2.82 -16.94 1.70
CA ASN A 27 -3.49 -18.00 0.97
C ASN A 27 -5.01 -17.91 1.14
N TYR A 28 -5.49 -17.61 2.35
CA TYR A 28 -6.92 -17.39 2.60
C TYR A 28 -7.50 -16.24 1.77
N ALA A 29 -6.80 -15.10 1.65
CA ALA A 29 -7.25 -13.97 0.84
C ALA A 29 -7.40 -14.35 -0.63
N THR A 30 -6.47 -15.14 -1.17
CA THR A 30 -6.55 -15.63 -2.56
C THR A 30 -7.73 -16.60 -2.75
N VAL A 31 -7.95 -17.49 -1.77
CA VAL A 31 -9.09 -18.40 -1.78
C VAL A 31 -10.41 -17.65 -1.69
N ALA A 32 -10.52 -16.64 -0.81
CA ALA A 32 -11.71 -15.82 -0.67
C ALA A 32 -12.09 -15.12 -1.98
N LEU A 33 -11.09 -14.56 -2.69
CA LEU A 33 -11.31 -13.98 -4.01
C LEU A 33 -11.79 -15.01 -5.04
N SER A 34 -11.13 -16.17 -5.13
CA SER A 34 -11.47 -17.17 -6.14
C SER A 34 -12.84 -17.85 -5.93
N ARG A 35 -13.35 -17.84 -4.70
CA ARG A 35 -14.65 -18.44 -4.35
C ARG A 35 -15.82 -17.47 -4.36
N TYR A 36 -15.54 -16.18 -4.49
CA TYR A 36 -16.59 -15.18 -4.45
C TYR A 36 -17.53 -15.33 -5.65
N ASP A 37 -18.82 -15.50 -5.37
CA ASP A 37 -19.89 -15.52 -6.35
C ASP A 37 -20.94 -14.48 -5.95
N PRO A 38 -21.10 -13.39 -6.72
CA PRO A 38 -22.05 -12.33 -6.37
C PRO A 38 -23.51 -12.81 -6.38
N ALA A 39 -23.84 -13.93 -7.03
CA ALA A 39 -25.20 -14.46 -7.07
C ALA A 39 -25.60 -15.16 -5.75
N THR A 40 -24.63 -15.61 -4.96
CA THR A 40 -24.84 -16.37 -3.73
C THR A 40 -24.19 -15.75 -2.49
N ALA A 41 -23.41 -14.68 -2.67
CA ALA A 41 -22.69 -14.00 -1.62
C ALA A 41 -23.63 -13.44 -0.53
N THR A 42 -23.24 -13.67 0.72
CA THR A 42 -23.83 -13.01 1.89
C THR A 42 -23.09 -11.72 2.22
N VAL A 43 -23.65 -10.92 3.13
CA VAL A 43 -22.97 -9.73 3.67
C VAL A 43 -21.62 -10.08 4.32
N ASP A 44 -21.53 -11.25 4.96
CA ASP A 44 -20.29 -11.73 5.55
C ASP A 44 -19.25 -12.10 4.49
N ASP A 45 -19.68 -12.69 3.36
CA ASP A 45 -18.81 -12.99 2.23
C ASP A 45 -18.27 -11.72 1.57
N GLU A 46 -19.11 -10.69 1.40
CA GLU A 46 -18.64 -9.38 0.92
C GLU A 46 -17.63 -8.74 1.88
N ALA A 47 -17.87 -8.82 3.19
CA ALA A 47 -16.94 -8.29 4.18
C ALA A 47 -15.62 -9.07 4.19
N ALA A 48 -15.65 -10.38 3.96
CA ALA A 48 -14.45 -11.21 3.79
C ALA A 48 -13.70 -10.86 2.50
N LEU A 49 -14.42 -10.66 1.39
CA LEU A 49 -13.87 -10.23 0.11
C LEU A 49 -13.15 -8.88 0.24
N ARG A 50 -13.80 -7.87 0.83
CA ARG A 50 -13.20 -6.53 1.00
C ARG A 50 -11.92 -6.59 1.84
N ARG A 51 -11.91 -7.38 2.93
CA ARG A 51 -10.70 -7.61 3.73
C ARG A 51 -9.62 -8.34 2.93
N ALA A 52 -9.97 -9.35 2.13
CA ALA A 52 -9.03 -10.07 1.30
C ALA A 52 -8.38 -9.15 0.24
N LEU A 53 -9.17 -8.29 -0.40
CA LEU A 53 -8.68 -7.26 -1.32
C LEU A 53 -7.74 -6.27 -0.62
N ALA A 54 -8.10 -5.79 0.58
CA ALA A 54 -7.25 -4.89 1.34
C ALA A 54 -5.93 -5.57 1.73
N THR A 55 -5.96 -6.81 2.20
CA THR A 55 -4.77 -7.60 2.52
C THR A 55 -3.85 -7.73 1.30
N LEU A 56 -4.39 -8.10 0.13
CA LEU A 56 -3.57 -8.25 -1.08
C LEU A 56 -3.05 -6.91 -1.62
N THR A 57 -3.80 -5.83 -1.47
CA THR A 57 -3.36 -4.48 -1.81
C THR A 57 -2.16 -4.07 -0.95
N VAL A 58 -2.19 -4.35 0.36
CA VAL A 58 -1.04 -4.13 1.24
C VAL A 58 0.14 -5.02 0.86
N LEU A 59 -0.10 -6.32 0.66
CA LEU A 59 0.96 -7.29 0.37
C LEU A 59 1.71 -6.98 -0.93
N ILE A 60 0.98 -6.63 -1.98
CA ILE A 60 1.55 -6.42 -3.31
C ILE A 60 1.87 -4.94 -3.52
N GLY A 61 0.89 -4.06 -3.34
CA GLY A 61 1.02 -2.64 -3.62
C GLY A 61 1.93 -1.94 -2.61
N GLU A 62 1.57 -1.98 -1.33
CA GLU A 62 2.36 -1.27 -0.30
C GLU A 62 3.70 -1.96 -0.04
N GLY A 63 3.78 -3.29 -0.13
CA GLY A 63 5.06 -4.02 -0.06
C GLY A 63 6.04 -3.63 -1.17
N GLN A 64 5.57 -3.25 -2.36
CA GLN A 64 6.45 -2.75 -3.43
C GLN A 64 6.89 -1.30 -3.22
N ARG A 65 5.99 -0.47 -2.68
CA ARG A 65 6.26 0.96 -2.46
C ARG A 65 7.14 1.21 -1.24
N LEU A 66 6.87 0.51 -0.15
CA LEU A 66 7.36 0.84 1.18
C LEU A 66 8.20 -0.32 1.73
N ARG A 67 9.48 -0.05 1.95
CA ARG A 67 10.41 -1.01 2.55
C ARG A 67 9.96 -1.51 3.93
N PRO A 68 9.48 -0.66 4.85
CA PRO A 68 9.02 -1.13 6.15
C PRO A 68 7.84 -2.11 6.08
N ILE A 69 6.95 -1.94 5.08
CA ILE A 69 5.85 -2.88 4.84
C ILE A 69 6.39 -4.19 4.29
N LEU A 70 7.30 -4.16 3.31
CA LEU A 70 7.94 -5.38 2.80
C LEU A 70 8.62 -6.18 3.92
N GLU A 71 9.40 -5.50 4.76
CA GLU A 71 10.10 -6.12 5.89
C GLU A 71 9.09 -6.73 6.87
N THR A 72 8.00 -6.02 7.18
CA THR A 72 6.90 -6.53 8.00
C THR A 72 6.32 -7.82 7.44
N ILE A 73 6.04 -7.87 6.13
CA ILE A 73 5.48 -9.06 5.47
C ILE A 73 6.42 -10.25 5.59
N LEU A 74 7.73 -10.00 5.56
CA LEU A 74 8.76 -11.03 5.66
C LEU A 74 9.01 -11.51 7.10
N THR A 75 8.45 -10.86 8.13
CA THR A 75 8.59 -11.30 9.53
C THR A 75 7.86 -12.62 9.85
N GLY A 76 6.89 -13.01 9.03
CA GLY A 76 6.27 -14.33 9.10
C GLY A 76 4.77 -14.34 9.46
N PRO A 77 4.25 -15.43 10.05
CA PRO A 77 2.81 -15.70 10.20
C PRO A 77 2.00 -14.62 10.93
N GLU A 78 2.62 -13.91 11.87
CA GLU A 78 1.95 -12.89 12.70
C GLU A 78 2.06 -11.47 12.11
N ALA A 79 2.57 -11.33 10.88
CA ALA A 79 2.80 -10.04 10.24
C ALA A 79 1.52 -9.20 10.18
N ARG A 80 1.64 -7.95 10.64
CA ARG A 80 0.58 -6.92 10.66
C ARG A 80 1.20 -5.55 10.44
N VAL A 81 0.46 -4.66 9.79
CA VAL A 81 0.90 -3.27 9.61
C VAL A 81 1.08 -2.61 10.98
N ALA A 82 2.28 -2.09 11.26
CA ALA A 82 2.55 -1.32 12.45
C ALA A 82 1.96 0.10 12.33
N ALA A 83 1.59 0.70 13.47
CA ALA A 83 1.02 2.05 13.51
C ALA A 83 1.94 3.10 12.84
N GLU A 84 3.24 2.94 13.06
CA GLU A 84 4.28 3.81 12.50
C GLU A 84 4.38 3.75 10.97
N HIS A 85 3.85 2.69 10.33
CA HIS A 85 3.85 2.57 8.88
C HIS A 85 2.66 3.28 8.22
N LEU A 86 1.59 3.57 8.96
CA LEU A 86 0.39 4.17 8.39
C LEU A 86 0.67 5.54 7.74
N PRO A 87 1.39 6.48 8.38
CA PRO A 87 1.71 7.76 7.74
C PRO A 87 2.51 7.61 6.44
N TYR A 88 3.30 6.54 6.28
CA TYR A 88 4.01 6.29 5.03
C TYR A 88 3.08 5.86 3.89
N ILE A 89 2.03 5.10 4.20
CA ILE A 89 0.98 4.73 3.25
C ILE A 89 0.17 5.97 2.87
N GLU A 90 -0.21 6.79 3.87
CA GLU A 90 -1.05 7.98 3.64
C GLU A 90 -0.33 9.06 2.84
N HIS A 91 0.95 9.30 3.14
CA HIS A 91 1.74 10.38 2.53
C HIS A 91 2.71 9.88 1.45
N TRP A 92 2.48 8.70 0.88
CA TRP A 92 3.30 8.15 -0.20
C TRP A 92 3.48 9.14 -1.37
N ASP A 93 2.38 9.75 -1.83
CA ASP A 93 2.40 10.67 -2.98
C ASP A 93 3.22 11.93 -2.69
N ALA A 94 3.11 12.47 -1.47
CA ALA A 94 3.92 13.60 -1.01
C ALA A 94 5.41 13.24 -0.95
N MET A 95 5.74 12.05 -0.41
CA MET A 95 7.11 11.55 -0.34
C MET A 95 7.71 11.36 -1.73
N TRP A 96 6.96 10.74 -2.65
CA TRP A 96 7.39 10.53 -4.03
C TRP A 96 7.58 11.85 -4.80
N HIS A 97 6.70 12.83 -4.57
CA HIS A 97 6.81 14.16 -5.14
C HIS A 97 8.11 14.85 -4.68
N GLU A 98 8.37 14.89 -3.37
CA GLU A 98 9.57 15.53 -2.83
C GLU A 98 10.87 14.85 -3.28
N LEU A 99 10.90 13.52 -3.33
CA LEU A 99 12.06 12.80 -3.87
C LEU A 99 12.29 13.06 -5.35
N THR A 100 11.22 13.15 -6.14
CA THR A 100 11.33 13.50 -7.57
C THR A 100 11.86 14.92 -7.74
N ARG A 101 11.38 15.87 -6.93
CA ARG A 101 11.86 17.26 -6.91
C ARG A 101 13.33 17.31 -6.50
N TRP A 102 13.69 16.71 -5.37
CA TRP A 102 15.04 16.63 -4.83
C TRP A 102 16.04 16.09 -5.86
N ARG A 103 15.67 15.01 -6.58
CA ARG A 103 16.49 14.46 -7.67
C ARG A 103 16.68 15.43 -8.83
N ARG A 104 15.64 16.18 -9.19
CA ARG A 104 15.68 17.15 -10.31
C ARG A 104 16.41 18.45 -9.95
N SER A 105 16.38 18.86 -8.69
CA SER A 105 17.04 20.08 -8.19
C SER A 105 18.52 19.87 -7.85
N GLY A 106 19.04 18.65 -7.99
CA GLY A 106 20.43 18.35 -7.65
C GLY A 106 20.69 18.20 -6.14
N GLY A 107 19.67 17.81 -5.37
CA GLY A 107 19.83 17.46 -3.96
C GLY A 107 19.16 18.41 -2.96
N GLU A 108 18.34 19.36 -3.41
CA GLU A 108 17.71 20.34 -2.51
C GLU A 108 16.43 19.78 -1.89
N TRP A 109 16.50 19.46 -0.60
CA TRP A 109 15.35 19.07 0.22
C TRP A 109 14.68 20.32 0.83
N GLY A 110 13.36 20.40 0.80
CA GLY A 110 12.59 21.57 1.30
C GLY A 110 11.50 22.03 0.34
N GLY A 111 10.81 21.12 -0.33
CA GLY A 111 9.70 21.46 -1.22
C GLY A 111 8.36 21.59 -0.48
N PRO A 112 7.26 21.72 -1.23
CA PRO A 112 5.94 22.07 -0.69
C PRO A 112 5.40 21.10 0.36
N PHE A 113 5.82 19.83 0.36
CA PHE A 113 5.30 18.83 1.30
C PHE A 113 6.27 18.46 2.44
N THR A 114 7.45 19.07 2.54
CA THR A 114 8.44 18.64 3.54
C THR A 114 8.03 18.90 4.98
N ASP A 115 7.25 19.96 5.24
CA ASP A 115 6.73 20.24 6.59
C ASP A 115 5.66 19.21 6.99
N GLU A 116 4.78 18.85 6.06
CA GLU A 116 3.78 17.79 6.25
C GLU A 116 4.44 16.43 6.51
N LEU A 117 5.42 16.06 5.68
CA LEU A 117 6.18 14.82 5.85
C LEU A 117 6.93 14.77 7.19
N ARG A 118 7.50 15.90 7.63
CA ARG A 118 8.17 16.01 8.92
C ARG A 118 7.19 15.85 10.08
N GLU A 119 6.03 16.49 9.99
CA GLU A 119 5.03 16.47 11.06
C GLU A 119 4.34 15.11 11.17
N LYS A 120 3.84 14.59 10.04
CA LYS A 120 2.96 13.42 9.99
C LYS A 120 3.72 12.11 9.86
N ALA A 121 4.73 12.06 8.99
CA ALA A 121 5.49 10.84 8.71
C ALA A 121 6.87 10.82 9.40
N LYS A 122 7.26 11.87 10.14
CA LYS A 122 8.59 12.00 10.77
C LYS A 122 9.75 11.89 9.79
N ILE A 123 9.54 12.33 8.55
CA ILE A 123 10.55 12.38 7.49
C ILE A 123 11.04 13.82 7.35
N GLY A 124 12.26 14.08 7.81
CA GLY A 124 12.89 15.40 7.77
C GLY A 124 13.86 15.61 6.62
N SER A 125 14.26 14.54 5.92
CA SER A 125 15.29 14.54 4.88
C SER A 125 15.00 13.58 3.71
N ALA A 126 15.74 13.75 2.61
CA ALA A 126 15.65 12.87 1.45
C ALA A 126 16.18 11.46 1.77
N GLU A 127 17.20 11.37 2.61
CA GLU A 127 17.81 10.11 3.05
C GLU A 127 16.81 9.27 3.85
N GLU A 128 16.06 9.90 4.77
CA GLU A 128 14.98 9.26 5.52
C GLU A 128 13.86 8.80 4.59
N ALA A 129 13.46 9.62 3.61
CA ALA A 129 12.47 9.23 2.61
C ALA A 129 12.95 8.02 1.77
N LEU A 130 14.21 8.01 1.32
CA LEU A 130 14.82 6.89 0.59
C LEU A 130 14.98 5.61 1.43
N ALA A 131 15.08 5.74 2.76
CA ALA A 131 15.07 4.59 3.65
C ALA A 131 13.69 3.93 3.71
N VAL A 132 12.62 4.73 3.64
CA VAL A 132 11.23 4.26 3.64
C VAL A 132 10.80 3.72 2.27
N ILE A 133 11.23 4.33 1.16
CA ILE A 133 10.90 3.85 -0.18
C ILE A 133 11.58 2.50 -0.47
N GLY A 134 10.77 1.53 -0.90
CA GLY A 134 11.19 0.18 -1.29
C GLY A 134 11.95 0.13 -2.61
N CYS A 135 11.37 0.64 -3.70
CA CYS A 135 11.98 0.57 -5.03
C CYS A 135 12.87 1.78 -5.36
N SER A 136 14.16 1.70 -5.00
CA SER A 136 15.22 2.62 -5.44
C SER A 136 16.26 1.98 -6.39
N GLY A 137 16.06 0.74 -6.83
CA GLY A 137 16.90 0.06 -7.82
C GLY A 137 16.34 0.16 -9.24
N SER A 138 17.24 0.34 -10.22
CA SER A 138 17.13 0.40 -11.70
C SER A 138 15.97 -0.32 -12.45
N CYS A 139 15.14 -1.15 -11.82
CA CYS A 139 14.02 -1.86 -12.49
C CYS A 139 12.77 -1.01 -12.76
N CYS A 140 12.60 0.18 -12.17
CA CYS A 140 11.34 0.93 -12.30
C CYS A 140 11.30 1.98 -13.43
N CYS A 141 12.36 2.17 -14.22
CA CYS A 141 12.35 3.16 -15.29
C CYS A 141 11.39 2.85 -16.47
N ALA A 142 10.72 1.69 -16.49
CA ALA A 142 9.88 1.30 -17.63
C ALA A 142 8.44 0.82 -17.31
N VAL A 143 8.03 0.65 -16.04
CA VAL A 143 6.81 -0.16 -15.78
C VAL A 143 5.88 0.31 -14.65
N ALA A 144 6.28 1.27 -13.81
CA ALA A 144 5.63 1.48 -12.51
C ALA A 144 4.54 2.57 -12.41
N PRO A 145 3.70 2.78 -13.45
CA PRO A 145 2.29 3.08 -13.14
C PRO A 145 1.26 2.14 -13.79
N CYS A 146 1.67 1.24 -14.70
CA CYS A 146 0.70 0.69 -15.66
C CYS A 146 0.30 -0.77 -15.41
N LEU A 147 1.20 -1.67 -15.02
CA LEU A 147 0.88 -3.11 -15.08
C LEU A 147 0.10 -3.65 -13.89
N THR A 148 0.31 -3.15 -12.67
CA THR A 148 -0.51 -3.57 -11.51
C THR A 148 -1.89 -2.91 -11.52
N TRP A 149 -2.02 -1.69 -12.02
CA TRP A 149 -3.32 -0.99 -12.01
C TRP A 149 -4.23 -1.41 -13.17
N ALA A 150 -3.70 -1.81 -14.34
CA ALA A 150 -4.54 -2.43 -15.36
C ALA A 150 -5.18 -3.73 -14.84
N VAL A 151 -4.37 -4.59 -14.20
CA VAL A 151 -4.84 -5.89 -13.69
C VAL A 151 -5.79 -5.73 -12.50
N LEU A 152 -5.50 -4.85 -11.53
CA LEU A 152 -6.43 -4.58 -10.42
C LEU A 152 -7.71 -3.86 -10.86
N ARG A 153 -7.65 -2.99 -11.88
CA ARG A 153 -8.84 -2.32 -12.43
C ARG A 153 -9.74 -3.29 -13.17
N ASP A 154 -9.17 -4.18 -13.97
CA ASP A 154 -9.93 -5.20 -14.69
C ASP A 154 -10.63 -6.19 -13.72
N ILE A 155 -10.01 -6.50 -12.58
CA ILE A 155 -10.62 -7.31 -11.53
C ILE A 155 -11.74 -6.57 -10.79
N LEU A 156 -11.61 -5.24 -10.59
CA LEU A 156 -12.58 -4.45 -9.82
C LEU A 156 -13.73 -3.84 -10.66
N MET A 157 -13.56 -3.67 -11.98
CA MET A 157 -14.56 -3.05 -12.88
C MET A 157 -15.35 -4.03 -13.75
N THR A 158 -15.10 -5.34 -13.67
CA THR A 158 -15.91 -6.37 -14.38
C THR A 158 -17.20 -6.75 -13.64
N SER A 159 -17.53 -6.05 -12.56
CA SER A 159 -18.81 -6.17 -11.84
C SER A 159 -19.64 -4.90 -12.06
N SER A 160 -20.21 -4.73 -13.25
CA SER A 160 -21.24 -3.73 -13.56
C SER A 160 -22.16 -4.27 -14.65
#